data_AF-A0A7J8HH63-F1
#
_entry.id   AF-A0A7J8HH63-F1
#
_cell.length_a   1.000
_cell.length_b   1.000
_cell.length_c   1.000
_cell.angle_alpha   90.00
_cell.angle_beta   90.00
_cell.angle_gamma   90.00
#
_symmetry.space_group_name_H-M   'P 1'
#
loop_
_entity.id
_entity.type
_entity.pdbx_description
1 polymer ?
#
loop_
_entity_poly.entity_id
_entity_poly.type
_entity_poly.pdbx_seq_one_letter_code
_entity_poly.pdbx_strand_id
1 'polypeptide(L)'
;MFQMNQSPISLDSRRKKFSKVLSKQTGSAPKQLNNQTSKTSDTRLTPPNNSWPKCSSHLEITIPKDLKLKEAEKADEKQLIIDAGQKRFGAVSCNVCGMLYTASNPEDETQHLLFHNQFISAVKYVGWKKERILAEYPDGRIIMVLPEDPKYALKKVDEIREMVDNDLGFQQAPLMCYSRTKTLLFISNDKKVVGCLIAEHIQWGYRVIEEKLPVIRSEEEKVRFERQKAWCCSTMPEPAICGISRIWVFSMMRRKKIASRMIECLRSNFIYGSYLSKEEIAFSDPTPDGKLFATQYCGTGQFLVYNFINGQNST
;
A
#
# COMPACT_ATOMS: atom_id res chain seq x y z
N MET A 1 -1.11 -29.14 65.17
CA MET A 1 -0.95 -29.07 63.70
C MET A 1 0.46 -28.53 63.43
N PHE A 2 1.21 -29.11 62.48
CA PHE A 2 2.59 -28.72 62.15
C PHE A 2 2.59 -27.47 61.22
N GLN A 3 3.68 -26.71 60.96
CA GLN A 3 5.10 -26.91 61.30
C GLN A 3 5.89 -25.58 61.47
N MET A 4 7.20 -25.70 61.73
CA MET A 4 8.19 -24.69 62.09
C MET A 4 8.65 -23.74 60.96
N ASN A 5 8.74 -22.45 61.28
CA ASN A 5 10.00 -21.71 61.56
C ASN A 5 11.31 -22.19 60.88
N GLN A 6 11.94 -21.38 60.00
CA GLN A 6 13.33 -20.85 60.11
C GLN A 6 13.91 -20.22 58.81
N SER A 7 14.55 -19.05 59.01
CA SER A 7 15.83 -18.49 58.51
C SER A 7 16.44 -18.80 57.10
N PRO A 8 17.19 -17.83 56.50
CA PRO A 8 17.75 -17.93 55.15
C PRO A 8 19.19 -18.51 55.08
N ILE A 9 19.66 -18.79 53.86
CA ILE A 9 21.05 -19.10 53.52
C ILE A 9 21.56 -18.07 52.49
N SER A 10 22.83 -17.66 52.61
CA SER A 10 23.57 -16.88 51.61
C SER A 10 24.99 -17.43 51.44
N LEU A 11 25.78 -16.81 50.55
CA LEU A 11 27.15 -17.21 50.14
C LEU A 11 27.17 -18.45 49.19
N ASP A 12 28.17 -18.64 48.31
CA ASP A 12 29.41 -17.88 48.14
C ASP A 12 29.72 -17.53 46.66
N SER A 13 30.57 -16.52 46.47
CA SER A 13 31.09 -16.07 45.17
C SER A 13 32.27 -16.91 44.70
N ARG A 14 32.28 -17.31 43.42
CA ARG A 14 33.53 -17.66 42.73
C ARG A 14 33.78 -16.83 41.49
N ARG A 15 34.40 -15.67 41.72
CA ARG A 15 35.24 -14.99 40.73
C ARG A 15 36.26 -15.98 40.14
N LYS A 16 36.48 -15.91 38.83
CA LYS A 16 37.85 -15.94 38.28
C LYS A 16 37.92 -15.05 37.05
N LYS A 17 38.53 -13.87 37.23
CA LYS A 17 39.16 -13.14 36.12
C LYS A 17 40.34 -13.98 35.63
N PHE A 18 40.68 -13.90 34.35
CA PHE A 18 42.09 -13.91 33.94
C PHE A 18 42.32 -12.93 32.80
N SER A 19 43.54 -12.39 32.75
CA SER A 19 43.86 -11.18 31.99
C SER A 19 45.05 -11.39 31.05
N LYS A 20 44.85 -10.98 29.79
CA LYS A 20 45.64 -9.95 29.09
C LYS A 20 47.18 -10.00 29.20
N VAL A 21 47.82 -10.58 28.17
CA VAL A 21 49.15 -10.25 27.60
C VAL A 21 49.03 -10.53 26.09
N LEU A 22 49.41 -9.74 25.08
CA LEU A 22 50.24 -8.52 24.86
C LEU A 22 51.66 -8.75 24.26
N SER A 23 51.70 -8.84 22.93
CA SER A 23 52.81 -8.48 22.02
C SER A 23 52.18 -8.19 20.64
N LYS A 24 52.40 -7.11 19.87
CA LYS A 24 53.42 -6.02 19.78
C LYS A 24 54.70 -6.42 19.03
N GLN A 25 55.16 -5.51 18.17
CA GLN A 25 56.29 -5.57 17.19
C GLN A 25 55.94 -6.25 15.85
N THR A 26 56.48 -5.85 14.68
CA THR A 26 57.10 -4.57 14.21
C THR A 26 56.95 -4.51 12.68
N GLY A 27 56.95 -3.31 12.07
CA GLY A 27 56.66 -3.16 10.64
C GLY A 27 57.88 -3.09 9.71
N SER A 28 57.63 -2.95 8.42
CA SER A 28 58.58 -2.41 7.42
C SER A 28 57.87 -2.08 6.09
N ALA A 29 58.28 -0.97 5.46
CA ALA A 29 58.24 -0.79 4.01
C ALA A 29 59.70 -0.85 3.49
N PRO A 30 60.01 -1.05 2.19
CA PRO A 30 60.04 0.13 1.28
C PRO A 30 59.92 -0.16 -0.25
N LYS A 31 60.06 0.92 -1.06
CA LYS A 31 60.31 0.99 -2.54
C LYS A 31 59.13 0.56 -3.44
N GLN A 32 58.73 1.27 -4.51
CA GLN A 32 59.36 2.09 -5.58
C GLN A 32 59.91 1.32 -6.80
N LEU A 33 59.14 1.35 -7.91
CA LEU A 33 59.48 1.68 -9.32
C LEU A 33 58.15 1.54 -10.11
N ASN A 34 57.64 2.42 -10.97
CA ASN A 34 58.16 3.37 -11.98
C ASN A 34 58.67 2.74 -13.28
N ASN A 35 57.85 2.84 -14.34
CA ASN A 35 58.15 3.21 -15.75
C ASN A 35 56.79 3.19 -16.52
N GLN A 36 56.39 4.17 -17.34
CA GLN A 36 56.98 4.71 -18.58
C GLN A 36 57.03 3.68 -19.74
N THR A 37 56.64 3.91 -21.00
CA THR A 37 55.72 4.83 -21.75
C THR A 37 56.09 4.71 -23.25
N SER A 38 55.13 4.44 -24.14
CA SER A 38 55.22 4.67 -25.61
C SER A 38 53.80 4.63 -26.23
N LYS A 39 53.32 5.50 -27.14
CA LYS A 39 53.86 6.08 -28.40
C LYS A 39 54.02 5.02 -29.51
N THR A 40 53.71 5.19 -30.82
CA THR A 40 53.11 6.25 -31.71
C THR A 40 52.90 5.60 -33.13
N SER A 41 52.15 6.08 -34.15
CA SER A 41 51.16 7.17 -34.39
C SER A 41 50.57 7.09 -35.82
N ASP A 42 49.35 7.62 -36.06
CA ASP A 42 48.75 7.98 -37.38
C ASP A 42 48.50 6.82 -38.41
N THR A 43 47.78 6.94 -39.56
CA THR A 43 47.33 8.11 -40.36
C THR A 43 45.96 7.92 -41.09
N ARG A 44 45.37 9.06 -41.46
CA ARG A 44 44.08 9.40 -42.14
C ARG A 44 43.95 9.05 -43.65
N LEU A 45 42.72 8.74 -44.13
CA LEU A 45 42.21 9.00 -45.51
C LEU A 45 40.66 9.25 -45.54
N THR A 46 40.12 9.89 -46.60
CA THR A 46 38.71 10.38 -46.79
C THR A 46 38.42 10.72 -48.29
N PRO A 47 37.21 11.16 -48.71
CA PRO A 47 35.85 10.57 -48.82
C PRO A 47 35.43 10.37 -50.33
N PRO A 48 34.16 10.08 -50.77
CA PRO A 48 33.12 11.15 -50.96
C PRO A 48 31.58 10.77 -51.03
N ASN A 49 30.74 11.65 -50.45
CA ASN A 49 29.46 12.25 -50.95
C ASN A 49 28.12 11.49 -51.28
N ASN A 50 27.00 12.24 -51.08
CA ASN A 50 25.57 12.05 -51.51
C ASN A 50 24.78 10.82 -50.96
N SER A 51 23.53 10.90 -50.48
CA SER A 51 22.41 11.83 -50.79
C SER A 51 21.38 12.02 -49.62
N TRP A 52 20.29 12.76 -49.87
CA TRP A 52 19.25 13.26 -48.92
C TRP A 52 17.87 12.58 -49.18
N PRO A 53 16.90 12.52 -48.22
CA PRO A 53 16.17 13.71 -47.76
C PRO A 53 15.70 13.77 -46.28
N LYS A 54 15.10 14.91 -45.92
CA LYS A 54 14.51 15.25 -44.60
C LYS A 54 13.09 14.67 -44.44
N CYS A 55 12.67 14.43 -43.20
CA CYS A 55 11.36 14.90 -42.72
C CYS A 55 11.40 15.23 -41.22
N SER A 56 10.59 16.18 -40.79
CA SER A 56 10.67 16.91 -39.53
C SER A 56 9.43 16.73 -38.66
N SER A 57 9.60 16.56 -37.34
CA SER A 57 8.51 16.70 -36.36
C SER A 57 9.02 17.12 -34.98
N HIS A 58 9.81 18.20 -34.89
CA HIS A 58 9.99 18.92 -33.63
C HIS A 58 8.71 19.74 -33.37
N LEU A 59 7.94 19.36 -32.36
CA LEU A 59 6.75 20.10 -31.92
C LEU A 59 6.96 20.54 -30.46
N GLU A 60 7.78 21.56 -30.30
CA GLU A 60 7.79 22.37 -29.08
C GLU A 60 6.48 23.15 -29.00
N ILE A 61 5.56 22.67 -28.16
CA ILE A 61 4.32 23.40 -27.89
C ILE A 61 4.64 24.51 -26.88
N THR A 62 4.99 25.68 -27.42
CA THR A 62 5.24 26.90 -26.64
C THR A 62 4.01 27.26 -25.82
N ILE A 63 4.12 27.24 -24.49
CA ILE A 63 3.04 27.57 -23.56
C ILE A 63 2.74 29.08 -23.65
N PRO A 64 1.53 29.50 -24.05
CA PRO A 64 1.11 30.89 -23.93
C PRO A 64 0.83 31.21 -22.46
N LYS A 65 1.34 32.35 -21.98
CA LYS A 65 0.88 32.95 -20.73
C LYS A 65 -0.36 33.81 -20.98
N ASP A 66 -1.02 34.19 -19.89
CA ASP A 66 -2.10 35.18 -19.81
C ASP A 66 -3.43 34.83 -20.51
N LEU A 67 -4.26 34.03 -19.81
CA LEU A 67 -5.70 34.28 -19.76
C LEU A 67 -6.13 34.51 -18.31
N LYS A 68 -6.89 35.58 -18.10
CA LYS A 68 -7.31 36.05 -16.77
C LYS A 68 -8.56 35.31 -16.30
N LEU A 69 -8.67 35.09 -14.99
CA LEU A 69 -9.94 34.79 -14.35
C LEU A 69 -10.97 35.87 -14.70
N LYS A 70 -12.18 35.44 -15.03
CA LYS A 70 -13.41 36.24 -15.01
C LYS A 70 -14.53 35.42 -14.38
N GLU A 71 -15.42 36.09 -13.67
CA GLU A 71 -16.47 35.42 -12.90
C GLU A 71 -17.52 34.72 -13.75
N ALA A 72 -18.24 33.79 -13.12
CA ALA A 72 -19.26 32.98 -13.75
C ALA A 72 -20.57 33.75 -13.92
N GLU A 73 -21.18 33.67 -15.11
CA GLU A 73 -22.58 34.01 -15.28
C GLU A 73 -23.24 33.09 -16.33
N LYS A 74 -24.36 32.48 -15.91
CA LYS A 74 -25.26 31.58 -16.67
C LYS A 74 -24.65 30.33 -17.31
N ALA A 75 -25.10 29.17 -16.82
CA ALA A 75 -24.88 27.89 -17.48
C ALA A 75 -25.57 27.90 -18.86
N ASP A 76 -24.80 27.61 -19.89
CA ASP A 76 -25.25 27.46 -21.27
C ASP A 76 -25.52 25.96 -21.50
N GLU A 77 -26.73 25.58 -21.95
CA GLU A 77 -27.13 24.17 -22.16
C GLU A 77 -26.49 23.54 -23.42
N LYS A 78 -25.22 23.88 -23.68
CA LYS A 78 -24.41 23.32 -24.74
C LYS A 78 -24.00 21.89 -24.37
N GLN A 79 -24.73 20.93 -24.93
CA GLN A 79 -24.25 19.56 -25.08
C GLN A 79 -22.98 19.56 -25.97
N LEU A 80 -21.80 19.70 -25.36
CA LEU A 80 -20.51 19.71 -26.05
C LEU A 80 -20.14 18.38 -26.71
N ILE A 81 -20.81 17.29 -26.32
CA ILE A 81 -20.51 15.92 -26.76
C ILE A 81 -21.75 15.32 -27.44
N ILE A 82 -21.70 15.15 -28.76
CA ILE A 82 -22.76 14.55 -29.57
C ILE A 82 -22.37 13.09 -29.88
N ASP A 83 -23.23 12.14 -29.48
CA ASP A 83 -23.05 10.72 -29.81
C ASP A 83 -23.47 10.43 -31.26
N ALA A 84 -22.59 10.80 -32.19
CA ALA A 84 -22.75 10.58 -33.62
C ALA A 84 -21.94 9.36 -34.11
N GLY A 85 -22.02 8.24 -33.38
CA GLY A 85 -21.37 6.97 -33.79
C GLY A 85 -19.86 6.96 -33.61
N GLN A 86 -19.35 7.61 -32.56
CA GLN A 86 -17.92 7.68 -32.27
C GLN A 86 -17.39 6.31 -31.80
N LYS A 87 -16.27 5.83 -32.35
CA LYS A 87 -15.70 4.50 -32.03
C LYS A 87 -15.07 4.38 -30.63
N ARG A 88 -15.03 5.46 -29.84
CA ARG A 88 -14.62 5.50 -28.44
C ARG A 88 -15.55 6.49 -27.73
N PHE A 89 -16.59 5.97 -27.09
CA PHE A 89 -17.59 6.80 -26.39
C PHE A 89 -17.87 6.22 -25.01
N GLY A 90 -18.13 7.09 -24.03
CA GLY A 90 -18.27 6.70 -22.62
C GLY A 90 -16.94 6.42 -21.91
N ALA A 91 -17.04 5.93 -20.68
CA ALA A 91 -15.88 5.64 -19.83
C ALA A 91 -15.13 4.38 -20.28
N VAL A 92 -13.81 4.47 -20.38
CA VAL A 92 -12.89 3.38 -20.70
C VAL A 92 -12.04 3.03 -19.49
N SER A 93 -11.63 1.76 -19.35
CA SER A 93 -10.67 1.33 -18.33
C SER A 93 -9.25 1.26 -18.91
N CYS A 94 -8.28 1.76 -18.15
CA CYS A 94 -6.89 1.68 -18.55
C CYS A 94 -6.32 0.27 -18.34
N ASN A 95 -5.84 -0.38 -19.41
CA ASN A 95 -5.27 -1.74 -19.39
C ASN A 95 -3.96 -1.90 -18.57
N VAL A 96 -3.44 -0.84 -17.91
CA VAL A 96 -2.21 -0.92 -17.10
C VAL A 96 -2.41 -0.45 -15.65
N CYS A 97 -3.10 0.67 -15.40
CA CYS A 97 -3.41 1.15 -14.04
C CYS A 97 -4.83 0.83 -13.57
N GLY A 98 -5.71 0.34 -14.45
CA GLY A 98 -7.08 -0.08 -14.10
C GLY A 98 -8.07 1.05 -13.80
N MET A 99 -7.65 2.30 -13.84
CA MET A 99 -8.53 3.46 -13.64
C MET A 99 -9.58 3.55 -14.74
N LEU A 100 -10.81 3.89 -14.38
CA LEU A 100 -11.88 4.27 -15.31
C LEU A 100 -11.78 5.77 -15.58
N TYR A 101 -11.86 6.18 -16.85
CA TYR A 101 -11.81 7.58 -17.26
C TYR A 101 -12.52 7.80 -18.60
N THR A 102 -12.97 9.03 -18.87
CA THR A 102 -13.68 9.38 -20.10
C THR A 102 -12.69 9.91 -21.14
N ALA A 103 -12.30 9.08 -22.11
CA ALA A 103 -11.31 9.47 -23.14
C ALA A 103 -11.78 10.56 -24.13
N SER A 104 -13.02 11.06 -23.99
CA SER A 104 -13.52 12.25 -24.70
C SER A 104 -13.48 13.52 -23.84
N ASN A 105 -13.04 13.45 -22.58
CA ASN A 105 -12.95 14.59 -21.66
C ASN A 105 -11.47 14.86 -21.31
N PRO A 106 -10.90 16.03 -21.69
CA PRO A 106 -9.48 16.28 -21.50
C PRO A 106 -9.08 16.35 -20.02
N GLU A 107 -9.96 16.80 -19.14
CA GLU A 107 -9.74 16.78 -17.69
C GLU A 107 -9.54 15.34 -17.19
N ASP A 108 -10.42 14.41 -17.55
CA ASP A 108 -10.30 12.97 -17.23
C ASP A 108 -8.98 12.39 -17.75
N GLU A 109 -8.56 12.73 -18.98
CA GLU A 109 -7.28 12.27 -19.54
C GLU A 109 -6.08 12.82 -18.76
N THR A 110 -6.10 14.08 -18.32
CA THR A 110 -5.01 14.61 -17.47
C THR A 110 -4.95 13.92 -16.11
N GLN A 111 -6.10 13.67 -15.47
CA GLN A 111 -6.13 12.96 -14.18
C GLN A 111 -5.69 11.49 -14.34
N HIS A 112 -6.11 10.83 -15.43
CA HIS A 112 -5.62 9.50 -15.78
C HIS A 112 -4.10 9.49 -15.93
N LEU A 113 -3.50 10.44 -16.66
CA LEU A 113 -2.04 10.50 -16.85
C LEU A 113 -1.29 10.76 -15.54
N LEU A 114 -1.81 11.60 -14.66
CA LEU A 114 -1.23 11.83 -13.33
C LEU A 114 -1.27 10.56 -12.46
N PHE A 115 -2.45 9.95 -12.32
CA PHE A 115 -2.64 8.71 -11.56
C PHE A 115 -1.82 7.55 -12.14
N HIS A 116 -1.79 7.41 -13.47
CA HIS A 116 -1.02 6.36 -14.15
C HIS A 116 0.47 6.45 -13.83
N ASN A 117 1.05 7.66 -13.90
CA ASN A 117 2.45 7.86 -13.59
C ASN A 117 2.76 7.63 -12.10
N GLN A 118 1.90 8.08 -11.18
CA GLN A 118 2.03 7.78 -9.75
C GLN A 118 1.93 6.26 -9.50
N PHE A 119 0.92 5.60 -10.05
CA PHE A 119 0.66 4.17 -9.92
C PHE A 119 1.85 3.33 -10.40
N ILE A 120 2.34 3.55 -11.63
CA ILE A 120 3.46 2.77 -12.20
C ILE A 120 4.74 2.96 -11.37
N SER A 121 4.97 4.15 -10.81
CA SER A 121 6.09 4.39 -9.89
C SER A 121 5.89 3.70 -8.54
N ALA A 122 4.70 3.81 -7.95
CA ALA A 122 4.34 3.23 -6.66
C ALA A 122 4.42 1.70 -6.66
N VAL A 123 3.83 1.02 -7.64
CA VAL A 123 3.81 -0.46 -7.69
C VAL A 123 5.15 -1.08 -8.12
N LYS A 124 6.07 -0.32 -8.71
CA LYS A 124 7.37 -0.85 -9.16
C LYS A 124 8.25 -1.24 -7.96
N TYR A 125 8.54 -2.54 -7.83
CA TYR A 125 9.43 -3.08 -6.82
C TYR A 125 10.80 -3.41 -7.44
N VAL A 126 11.88 -2.96 -6.81
CA VAL A 126 13.25 -3.18 -7.32
C VAL A 126 13.92 -4.46 -6.79
N GLY A 127 13.39 -5.05 -5.71
CA GLY A 127 14.07 -6.06 -4.90
C GLY A 127 14.96 -5.41 -3.85
N TRP A 128 14.98 -5.96 -2.63
CA TRP A 128 15.86 -5.47 -1.55
C TRP A 128 16.91 -6.52 -1.16
N LYS A 129 18.07 -6.07 -0.67
CA LYS A 129 19.15 -6.97 -0.22
C LYS A 129 18.80 -7.79 1.02
N LYS A 130 17.77 -7.35 1.77
CA LYS A 130 17.16 -8.06 2.88
C LYS A 130 15.65 -7.83 2.79
N GLU A 131 14.90 -8.90 2.56
CA GLU A 131 13.44 -8.92 2.52
C GLU A 131 12.94 -9.81 3.66
N ARG A 132 12.00 -9.32 4.48
CA ARG A 132 11.35 -10.12 5.53
C ARG A 132 10.14 -10.83 4.92
N ILE A 133 10.41 -11.93 4.21
CA ILE A 133 9.39 -12.77 3.57
C ILE A 133 8.60 -13.52 4.66
N LEU A 134 7.27 -13.49 4.58
CA LEU A 134 6.37 -14.26 5.45
C LEU A 134 5.86 -15.54 4.79
N ALA A 135 5.58 -15.48 3.49
CA ALA A 135 5.08 -16.60 2.71
C ALA A 135 5.42 -16.44 1.22
N GLU A 136 5.59 -17.57 0.53
CA GLU A 136 5.83 -17.65 -0.91
C GLU A 136 4.70 -18.44 -1.59
N TYR A 137 4.34 -18.04 -2.80
CA TYR A 137 3.27 -18.61 -3.61
C TYR A 137 3.68 -18.66 -5.09
N PRO A 138 3.05 -19.50 -5.94
CA PRO A 138 3.38 -19.58 -7.36
C PRO A 138 3.23 -18.27 -8.15
N ASP A 139 2.41 -17.33 -7.68
CA ASP A 139 2.11 -16.03 -8.29
C ASP A 139 2.84 -14.83 -7.62
N GLY A 140 3.59 -15.06 -6.54
CA GLY A 140 4.35 -14.01 -5.84
C GLY A 140 4.65 -14.34 -4.38
N ARG A 141 5.18 -13.37 -3.64
CA ARG A 141 5.52 -13.52 -2.21
C ARG A 141 4.97 -12.37 -1.37
N ILE A 142 4.73 -12.64 -0.08
CA ILE A 142 4.33 -11.64 0.91
C ILE A 142 5.54 -11.28 1.76
N ILE A 143 5.85 -9.99 1.83
CA ILE A 143 6.86 -9.43 2.76
C ILE A 143 6.17 -8.58 3.83
N MET A 144 6.81 -8.43 4.99
CA MET A 144 6.39 -7.52 6.05
C MET A 144 7.43 -6.43 6.30
N VAL A 145 7.00 -5.18 6.35
CA VAL A 145 7.78 -4.00 6.75
C VAL A 145 7.34 -3.54 8.15
N LEU A 146 8.31 -3.19 8.97
CA LEU A 146 8.16 -2.68 10.34
C LEU A 146 8.73 -1.24 10.41
N PRO A 147 8.27 -0.38 11.34
CA PRO A 147 8.73 1.01 11.44
C PRO A 147 10.23 1.16 11.78
N GLU A 148 10.88 0.10 12.29
CA GLU A 148 12.32 0.04 12.53
C GLU A 148 13.16 -0.33 11.28
N ASP A 149 12.53 -0.66 10.15
CA ASP A 149 13.23 -1.03 8.92
C ASP A 149 13.95 0.17 8.25
N PRO A 150 14.93 -0.09 7.37
CA PRO A 150 15.67 0.98 6.69
C PRO A 150 14.77 1.96 5.92
N LYS A 151 15.14 3.25 5.90
CA LYS A 151 14.36 4.33 5.28
C LYS A 151 13.91 4.10 3.84
N TYR A 152 14.61 3.27 3.05
CA TYR A 152 14.18 2.91 1.69
C TYR A 152 12.92 2.03 1.66
N ALA A 153 12.68 1.22 2.71
CA ALA A 153 11.50 0.38 2.85
C ALA A 153 10.32 1.21 3.36
N LEU A 154 10.55 2.06 4.36
CA LEU A 154 9.56 3.00 4.89
C LEU A 154 9.05 3.94 3.78
N LYS A 155 9.95 4.64 3.06
CA LYS A 155 9.54 5.50 1.94
C LYS A 155 8.76 4.74 0.88
N LYS A 156 9.08 3.47 0.60
CA LYS A 156 8.32 2.67 -0.37
C LYS A 156 6.92 2.33 0.14
N VAL A 157 6.76 2.05 1.45
CA VAL A 157 5.46 1.91 2.09
C VAL A 157 4.66 3.21 2.00
N ASP A 158 5.28 4.37 2.24
CA ASP A 158 4.63 5.68 2.12
C ASP A 158 4.17 5.96 0.67
N GLU A 159 5.05 5.75 -0.34
CA GLU A 159 4.72 5.87 -1.77
C GLU A 159 3.56 4.95 -2.19
N ILE A 160 3.50 3.73 -1.66
CA ILE A 160 2.40 2.79 -1.92
C ILE A 160 1.14 3.25 -1.20
N ARG A 161 1.26 3.75 0.02
CA ARG A 161 0.12 4.21 0.82
C ARG A 161 -0.54 5.44 0.19
N GLU A 162 0.23 6.45 -0.24
CA GLU A 162 -0.31 7.62 -0.95
C GLU A 162 -1.12 7.21 -2.18
N MET A 163 -0.62 6.24 -2.95
CA MET A 163 -1.33 5.67 -4.09
C MET A 163 -2.62 4.92 -3.69
N VAL A 164 -2.61 4.19 -2.56
CA VAL A 164 -3.80 3.50 -2.02
C VAL A 164 -4.84 4.46 -1.44
N ASP A 165 -4.43 5.48 -0.68
CA ASP A 165 -5.34 6.51 -0.18
C ASP A 165 -5.97 7.29 -1.36
N ASN A 166 -5.21 7.55 -2.44
CA ASN A 166 -5.73 8.13 -3.69
C ASN A 166 -6.70 7.19 -4.44
N ASP A 167 -6.36 5.90 -4.66
CA ASP A 167 -7.22 4.90 -5.34
C ASP A 167 -8.56 4.65 -4.62
N LEU A 168 -8.58 4.87 -3.30
CA LEU A 168 -9.77 4.75 -2.45
C LEU A 168 -10.50 6.09 -2.21
N GLY A 169 -9.98 7.22 -2.73
CA GLY A 169 -10.59 8.55 -2.57
C GLY A 169 -10.47 9.17 -1.17
N PHE A 170 -9.59 8.68 -0.31
CA PHE A 170 -9.39 9.22 1.03
C PHE A 170 -8.57 10.52 0.99
N GLN A 171 -9.16 11.64 1.39
CA GLN A 171 -8.43 12.88 1.67
C GLN A 171 -7.57 12.75 2.95
N GLN A 172 -6.38 12.17 2.79
CA GLN A 172 -5.27 12.15 3.77
C GLN A 172 -5.67 11.91 5.24
N ALA A 173 -6.55 10.93 5.50
CA ALA A 173 -6.85 10.51 6.87
C ALA A 173 -5.53 10.08 7.58
N PRO A 174 -5.09 10.76 8.66
CA PRO A 174 -3.82 10.41 9.30
C PRO A 174 -3.90 9.03 9.95
N LEU A 175 -2.80 8.26 9.88
CA LEU A 175 -2.68 7.08 10.74
C LEU A 175 -2.43 7.55 12.18
N MET A 176 -3.28 7.10 13.10
CA MET A 176 -3.27 7.60 14.49
C MET A 176 -1.99 7.26 15.24
N CYS A 177 -1.25 6.20 14.83
CA CYS A 177 0.07 5.91 15.37
C CYS A 177 0.99 5.14 14.39
N TYR A 178 1.70 5.85 13.50
CA TYR A 178 2.67 5.27 12.55
C TYR A 178 3.69 4.32 13.20
N SER A 179 4.14 4.61 14.43
CA SER A 179 5.23 3.91 15.13
C SER A 179 4.88 2.51 15.66
N ARG A 180 3.65 2.01 15.43
CA ARG A 180 3.22 0.66 15.80
C ARG A 180 2.56 -0.12 14.64
N THR A 181 2.66 0.40 13.42
CA THR A 181 2.06 -0.24 12.25
C THR A 181 2.90 -1.44 11.78
N LYS A 182 2.27 -2.37 11.07
CA LYS A 182 2.93 -3.47 10.35
C LYS A 182 2.36 -3.52 8.94
N THR A 183 3.20 -3.27 7.94
CA THR A 183 2.76 -3.23 6.54
C THR A 183 3.15 -4.51 5.82
N LEU A 184 2.17 -5.28 5.39
CA LEU A 184 2.37 -6.44 4.53
C LEU A 184 2.20 -6.02 3.06
N LEU A 185 3.13 -6.41 2.21
CA LEU A 185 3.10 -6.16 0.76
C LEU A 185 3.13 -7.49 0.00
N PHE A 186 2.22 -7.67 -0.95
CA PHE A 186 2.25 -8.79 -1.89
C PHE A 186 2.98 -8.35 -3.16
N ILE A 187 4.10 -9.01 -3.46
CA ILE A 187 4.94 -8.75 -4.63
C ILE A 187 4.74 -9.88 -5.65
N SER A 188 4.30 -9.56 -6.87
CA SER A 188 4.20 -10.53 -7.96
C SER A 188 5.56 -10.95 -8.50
N ASN A 189 5.61 -12.05 -9.24
CA ASN A 189 6.82 -12.52 -9.91
C ASN A 189 7.44 -11.46 -10.85
N ASP A 190 6.62 -10.57 -11.43
CA ASP A 190 7.05 -9.43 -12.27
C ASP A 190 7.72 -8.28 -11.48
N LYS A 191 7.92 -8.45 -10.17
CA LYS A 191 8.37 -7.43 -9.22
C LYS A 191 7.44 -6.20 -9.20
N LYS A 192 6.13 -6.45 -9.16
CA LYS A 192 5.11 -5.41 -8.90
C LYS A 192 4.44 -5.64 -7.56
N VAL A 193 4.24 -4.58 -6.78
CA VAL A 193 3.37 -4.64 -5.60
C VAL A 193 1.92 -4.67 -6.07
N VAL A 194 1.24 -5.78 -5.84
CA VAL A 194 -0.16 -6.02 -6.28
C VAL A 194 -1.14 -6.10 -5.12
N GLY A 195 -0.66 -6.02 -3.88
CA GLY A 195 -1.47 -5.89 -2.68
C GLY A 195 -0.72 -5.20 -1.55
N CYS A 196 -1.43 -4.42 -0.76
CA CYS A 196 -0.95 -3.70 0.42
C CYS A 196 -1.93 -3.92 1.57
N LEU A 197 -1.42 -4.22 2.77
CA LEU A 197 -2.19 -4.30 4.00
C LEU A 197 -1.41 -3.56 5.09
N ILE A 198 -2.02 -2.55 5.70
CA ILE A 198 -1.46 -1.84 6.86
C ILE A 198 -2.28 -2.26 8.08
N ALA A 199 -1.62 -2.91 9.04
CA ALA A 199 -2.20 -3.26 10.32
C ALA A 199 -1.64 -2.39 11.45
N GLU A 200 -2.43 -2.14 12.48
CA GLU A 200 -2.05 -1.43 13.70
C GLU A 200 -2.59 -2.14 14.95
N HIS A 201 -2.01 -1.87 16.12
CA HIS A 201 -2.46 -2.49 17.37
C HIS A 201 -3.62 -1.70 17.96
N ILE A 202 -4.78 -2.36 18.11
CA ILE A 202 -5.99 -1.79 18.73
C ILE A 202 -6.25 -2.46 20.09
N GLN A 203 -7.31 -2.06 20.77
CA GLN A 203 -7.79 -2.71 22.01
C GLN A 203 -9.26 -3.14 21.91
N TRP A 204 -10.04 -2.44 21.08
CA TRP A 204 -11.48 -2.57 20.97
C TRP A 204 -11.91 -2.49 19.52
N GLY A 205 -12.91 -3.28 19.15
CA GLY A 205 -13.66 -3.18 17.91
C GLY A 205 -15.15 -3.35 18.19
N TYR A 206 -16.01 -2.84 17.31
CA TYR A 206 -17.45 -2.94 17.44
C TYR A 206 -17.99 -3.90 16.38
N ARG A 207 -18.89 -4.80 16.77
CA ARG A 207 -19.43 -5.81 15.85
C ARG A 207 -20.42 -5.21 14.86
N VAL A 208 -20.16 -5.37 13.57
CA VAL A 208 -21.14 -5.06 12.52
C VAL A 208 -22.32 -6.00 12.67
N ILE A 209 -23.52 -5.43 12.77
CA ILE A 209 -24.77 -6.17 12.85
C ILE A 209 -25.27 -6.33 11.41
N GLU A 210 -25.35 -7.58 10.95
CA GLU A 210 -26.04 -7.87 9.69
C GLU A 210 -27.55 -7.77 9.92
N GLU A 211 -28.11 -6.60 9.61
CA GLU A 211 -29.56 -6.42 9.55
C GLU A 211 -30.15 -7.37 8.50
N LYS A 212 -30.84 -8.40 8.99
CA LYS A 212 -31.70 -9.24 8.17
C LYS A 212 -32.82 -8.34 7.65
N LEU A 213 -32.98 -8.31 6.32
CA LEU A 213 -33.97 -7.49 5.64
C LEU A 213 -35.34 -7.60 6.33
N PRO A 214 -36.05 -6.48 6.59
CA PRO A 214 -37.47 -6.54 6.91
C PRO A 214 -38.21 -7.28 5.79
N VAL A 215 -39.35 -7.91 6.11
CA VAL A 215 -40.18 -8.61 5.11
C VAL A 215 -40.97 -7.58 4.30
N ILE A 216 -40.23 -6.84 3.47
CA ILE A 216 -40.73 -5.80 2.57
C ILE A 216 -41.55 -6.46 1.46
N ARG A 217 -42.77 -5.94 1.22
CA ARG A 217 -43.77 -6.57 0.35
C ARG A 217 -43.79 -6.05 -1.09
N SER A 218 -43.03 -5.01 -1.40
CA SER A 218 -42.90 -4.47 -2.77
C SER A 218 -41.46 -4.48 -3.27
N GLU A 219 -41.28 -4.52 -4.60
CA GLU A 219 -39.96 -4.45 -5.24
C GLU A 219 -39.36 -3.03 -5.18
N GLU A 220 -40.22 -2.02 -5.14
CA GLU A 220 -39.86 -0.60 -5.11
C GLU A 220 -39.23 -0.19 -3.78
N GLU A 221 -39.77 -0.68 -2.66
CA GLU A 221 -39.23 -0.44 -1.32
C GLU A 221 -37.88 -1.14 -1.10
N LYS A 222 -37.65 -2.33 -1.69
CA LYS A 222 -36.32 -2.97 -1.70
C LYS A 222 -35.27 -2.05 -2.31
N VAL A 223 -35.56 -1.50 -3.49
CA VAL A 223 -34.65 -0.58 -4.21
C VAL A 223 -34.40 0.72 -3.44
N ARG A 224 -35.36 1.20 -2.64
CA ARG A 224 -35.12 2.32 -1.71
C ARG A 224 -34.25 1.90 -0.52
N PHE A 225 -34.53 0.75 0.11
CA PHE A 225 -33.81 0.24 1.27
C PHE A 225 -32.34 -0.07 0.95
N GLU A 226 -32.04 -0.63 -0.22
CA GLU A 226 -30.67 -0.86 -0.68
C GLU A 226 -29.87 0.44 -0.89
N ARG A 227 -30.54 1.53 -1.30
CA ARG A 227 -29.92 2.87 -1.46
C ARG A 227 -29.72 3.59 -0.12
N GLN A 228 -30.42 3.19 0.94
CA GLN A 228 -30.30 3.77 2.30
C GLN A 228 -29.63 2.80 3.29
N LYS A 229 -28.78 1.89 2.80
CA LYS A 229 -28.13 0.85 3.60
C LYS A 229 -26.98 1.38 4.47
N ALA A 230 -27.33 2.14 5.50
CA ALA A 230 -26.44 2.47 6.60
C ALA A 230 -26.01 1.19 7.35
N TRP A 231 -24.79 1.19 7.90
CA TRP A 231 -24.22 0.01 8.56
C TRP A 231 -24.37 0.09 10.07
N CYS A 232 -25.37 -0.61 10.62
CA CYS A 232 -25.57 -0.70 12.05
C CYS A 232 -24.44 -1.49 12.73
N CYS A 233 -23.79 -0.86 13.71
CA CYS A 233 -22.75 -1.46 14.53
C CYS A 233 -23.26 -1.59 15.97
N SER A 234 -22.79 -2.62 16.69
CA SER A 234 -23.02 -2.75 18.12
C SER A 234 -22.49 -1.52 18.86
N THR A 235 -23.22 -1.05 19.86
CA THR A 235 -22.74 -0.01 20.79
C THR A 235 -21.77 -0.56 21.83
N MET A 236 -21.75 -1.88 22.04
CA MET A 236 -20.79 -2.54 22.93
C MET A 236 -19.43 -2.73 22.23
N PRO A 237 -18.32 -2.26 22.81
CA PRO A 237 -16.98 -2.61 22.35
C PRO A 237 -16.64 -4.06 22.75
N GLU A 238 -16.10 -4.81 21.80
CA GLU A 238 -15.53 -6.14 21.99
C GLU A 238 -13.99 -6.07 21.94
N PRO A 239 -13.27 -6.89 22.74
CA PRO A 239 -11.81 -6.85 22.76
C PRO A 239 -11.24 -7.31 21.40
N ALA A 240 -10.38 -6.49 20.81
CA ALA A 240 -9.73 -6.74 19.53
C ALA A 240 -8.26 -6.34 19.60
N ILE A 241 -7.38 -7.04 18.88
CA ILE A 241 -5.93 -6.85 19.00
C ILE A 241 -5.33 -6.24 17.72
N CYS A 242 -5.83 -6.67 16.55
CA CYS A 242 -5.31 -6.26 15.25
C CYS A 242 -6.34 -5.41 14.48
N GLY A 243 -6.03 -4.12 14.28
CA GLY A 243 -6.78 -3.25 13.39
C GLY A 243 -6.20 -3.31 11.98
N ILE A 244 -7.00 -3.68 10.98
CA ILE A 244 -6.66 -3.55 9.57
C ILE A 244 -7.06 -2.13 9.15
N SER A 245 -6.06 -1.24 9.13
CA SER A 245 -6.18 0.20 8.87
C SER A 245 -6.28 0.52 7.37
N ARG A 246 -5.61 -0.29 6.54
CA ARG A 246 -5.79 -0.31 5.08
C ARG A 246 -5.68 -1.74 4.56
N ILE A 247 -6.52 -2.11 3.61
CA ILE A 247 -6.36 -3.31 2.81
C ILE A 247 -6.70 -3.02 1.35
N TRP A 248 -5.76 -3.29 0.47
CA TRP A 248 -5.83 -2.98 -0.95
C TRP A 248 -5.24 -4.10 -1.79
N VAL A 249 -5.88 -4.37 -2.93
CA VAL A 249 -5.37 -5.26 -3.98
C VAL A 249 -5.63 -4.58 -5.32
N PHE A 250 -4.60 -4.54 -6.16
CA PHE A 250 -4.68 -3.98 -7.50
C PHE A 250 -5.86 -4.56 -8.27
N SER A 251 -6.67 -3.72 -8.93
CA SER A 251 -7.96 -4.07 -9.54
C SER A 251 -7.91 -5.34 -10.40
N MET A 252 -6.96 -5.45 -11.33
CA MET A 252 -6.78 -6.62 -12.22
C MET A 252 -6.27 -7.89 -11.52
N MET A 253 -5.88 -7.77 -10.24
CA MET A 253 -5.42 -8.85 -9.38
C MET A 253 -6.38 -9.16 -8.22
N ARG A 254 -7.51 -8.42 -8.11
CA ARG A 254 -8.59 -8.74 -7.18
C ARG A 254 -9.17 -10.14 -7.48
N ARG A 255 -9.91 -10.69 -6.50
CA ARG A 255 -10.50 -12.05 -6.48
C ARG A 255 -9.50 -13.23 -6.53
N LYS A 256 -8.21 -13.04 -6.86
CA LYS A 256 -7.13 -14.07 -6.85
C LYS A 256 -6.66 -14.48 -5.43
N LYS A 257 -7.54 -14.45 -4.43
CA LYS A 257 -7.27 -14.74 -3.00
C LYS A 257 -6.06 -14.00 -2.38
N ILE A 258 -5.61 -12.88 -2.95
CA ILE A 258 -4.45 -12.12 -2.45
C ILE A 258 -4.73 -11.56 -1.04
N ALA A 259 -5.80 -10.78 -0.88
CA ALA A 259 -6.20 -10.22 0.41
C ALA A 259 -6.37 -11.29 1.52
N SER A 260 -6.97 -12.44 1.19
CA SER A 260 -7.10 -13.57 2.12
C SER A 260 -5.75 -14.12 2.58
N ARG A 261 -4.77 -14.24 1.69
CA ARG A 261 -3.40 -14.67 2.01
C ARG A 261 -2.64 -13.63 2.83
N MET A 262 -2.89 -12.34 2.60
CA MET A 262 -2.31 -11.24 3.38
C MET A 262 -2.83 -11.23 4.82
N ILE A 263 -4.14 -11.43 5.05
CA ILE A 263 -4.66 -11.61 6.41
C ILE A 263 -4.15 -12.90 7.04
N GLU A 264 -3.97 -13.99 6.28
CA GLU A 264 -3.43 -15.23 6.84
C GLU A 264 -1.97 -15.09 7.31
N CYS A 265 -1.15 -14.36 6.56
CA CYS A 265 0.21 -13.99 6.97
C CYS A 265 0.21 -13.00 8.15
N LEU A 266 -0.75 -12.07 8.20
CA LEU A 266 -0.94 -11.14 9.32
C LEU A 266 -1.25 -11.90 10.60
N ARG A 267 -2.25 -12.79 10.58
CA ARG A 267 -2.71 -13.56 11.75
C ARG A 267 -1.60 -14.40 12.38
N SER A 268 -0.66 -14.89 11.57
CA SER A 268 0.51 -15.69 12.00
C SER A 268 1.76 -14.88 12.38
N ASN A 269 1.81 -13.56 12.12
CA ASN A 269 3.02 -12.74 12.34
C ASN A 269 2.76 -11.39 13.05
N PHE A 270 1.51 -11.04 13.34
CA PHE A 270 1.16 -9.80 14.03
C PHE A 270 1.61 -9.83 15.50
N ILE A 271 1.54 -10.98 16.15
CA ILE A 271 2.13 -11.26 17.47
C ILE A 271 3.12 -12.42 17.30
N TYR A 272 4.28 -12.34 17.94
CA TYR A 272 5.27 -13.40 17.84
C TYR A 272 4.86 -14.61 18.69
N GLY A 273 4.74 -15.79 18.07
CA GLY A 273 4.45 -17.05 18.77
C GLY A 273 2.96 -17.32 19.04
N SER A 274 2.04 -16.49 18.55
CA SER A 274 0.60 -16.78 18.56
C SER A 274 -0.02 -16.58 17.18
N TYR A 275 -1.22 -17.12 16.98
CA TYR A 275 -1.97 -17.07 15.73
C TYR A 275 -3.36 -16.52 16.02
N LEU A 276 -3.66 -15.34 15.47
CA LEU A 276 -4.89 -14.62 15.78
C LEU A 276 -6.14 -15.36 15.27
N SER A 277 -7.21 -15.29 16.04
CA SER A 277 -8.57 -15.67 15.61
C SER A 277 -9.07 -14.70 14.51
N LYS A 278 -10.29 -14.88 13.99
CA LYS A 278 -10.88 -13.88 13.06
C LYS A 278 -11.61 -12.77 13.81
N GLU A 279 -11.99 -13.05 15.03
CA GLU A 279 -12.75 -12.21 15.96
C GLU A 279 -11.82 -11.19 16.65
N GLU A 280 -10.54 -11.51 16.83
CA GLU A 280 -9.50 -10.58 17.32
C GLU A 280 -9.09 -9.49 16.31
N ILE A 281 -9.68 -9.50 15.11
CA ILE A 281 -9.36 -8.60 13.99
C ILE A 281 -10.53 -7.66 13.73
N ALA A 282 -10.27 -6.36 13.66
CA ALA A 282 -11.23 -5.36 13.21
C ALA A 282 -10.75 -4.64 11.93
N PHE A 283 -11.69 -4.10 11.16
CA PHE A 283 -11.40 -3.32 9.95
C PHE A 283 -11.75 -1.83 10.18
N SER A 284 -10.88 -0.89 9.80
CA SER A 284 -11.26 0.53 9.80
C SER A 284 -12.12 0.84 8.58
N ASP A 285 -13.20 1.59 8.78
CA ASP A 285 -13.97 2.26 7.71
C ASP A 285 -14.16 1.41 6.42
N PRO A 286 -14.76 0.21 6.53
CA PRO A 286 -14.78 -0.75 5.44
C PRO A 286 -15.60 -0.25 4.24
N THR A 287 -14.93 -0.09 3.10
CA THR A 287 -15.58 0.16 1.80
C THR A 287 -16.54 -0.98 1.43
N PRO A 288 -17.47 -0.80 0.47
CA PRO A 288 -18.38 -1.88 0.04
C PRO A 288 -17.65 -3.16 -0.40
N ASP A 289 -16.54 -3.02 -1.14
CA ASP A 289 -15.62 -4.11 -1.49
C ASP A 289 -15.01 -4.77 -0.23
N GLY A 290 -14.59 -3.94 0.74
CA GLY A 290 -14.08 -4.37 2.04
C GLY A 290 -15.11 -5.14 2.88
N LYS A 291 -16.37 -4.70 2.94
CA LYS A 291 -17.48 -5.40 3.62
C LYS A 291 -17.74 -6.77 3.00
N LEU A 292 -17.87 -6.82 1.67
CA LEU A 292 -18.08 -8.08 0.94
C LEU A 292 -16.92 -9.06 1.16
N PHE A 293 -15.69 -8.55 1.20
CA PHE A 293 -14.51 -9.36 1.53
C PHE A 293 -14.48 -9.82 2.99
N ALA A 294 -14.78 -8.94 3.96
CA ALA A 294 -14.77 -9.25 5.38
C ALA A 294 -15.81 -10.31 5.75
N THR A 295 -17.06 -10.17 5.28
CA THR A 295 -18.11 -11.19 5.44
C THR A 295 -17.66 -12.54 4.86
N GLN A 296 -17.08 -12.55 3.65
CA GLN A 296 -16.60 -13.78 3.00
C GLN A 296 -15.37 -14.41 3.68
N TYR A 297 -14.48 -13.60 4.28
CA TYR A 297 -13.28 -14.09 4.97
C TYR A 297 -13.62 -14.64 6.36
N CYS A 298 -14.47 -13.94 7.11
CA CYS A 298 -14.96 -14.41 8.41
C CYS A 298 -15.79 -15.68 8.26
N GLY A 299 -16.66 -15.73 7.24
CA GLY A 299 -17.67 -16.78 7.05
C GLY A 299 -19.00 -16.42 7.74
N THR A 300 -19.13 -15.18 8.20
CA THR A 300 -20.22 -14.63 9.00
C THR A 300 -20.55 -13.23 8.51
N GLY A 301 -21.83 -12.84 8.53
CA GLY A 301 -22.24 -11.45 8.29
C GLY A 301 -21.66 -10.46 9.30
N GLN A 302 -21.33 -10.95 10.50
CA GLN A 302 -20.74 -10.22 11.61
C GLN A 302 -19.21 -10.31 11.58
N PHE A 303 -18.57 -9.14 11.65
CA PHE A 303 -17.12 -8.95 11.82
C PHE A 303 -16.90 -7.66 12.62
N LEU A 304 -15.71 -7.42 13.17
CA LEU A 304 -15.44 -6.20 13.94
C LEU A 304 -15.01 -5.03 13.05
N VAL A 305 -15.38 -3.81 13.44
CA VAL A 305 -14.93 -2.55 12.85
C VAL A 305 -14.43 -1.58 13.92
N TYR A 306 -13.58 -0.64 13.53
CA TYR A 306 -13.09 0.45 14.39
C TYR A 306 -12.93 1.75 13.59
N ASN A 307 -12.58 2.85 14.26
CA ASN A 307 -12.38 4.19 13.68
C ASN A 307 -13.60 4.87 12.99
N PHE A 308 -14.68 4.13 12.74
CA PHE A 308 -15.91 4.68 12.15
C PHE A 308 -16.56 5.75 13.01
N ILE A 309 -17.26 6.68 12.35
CA ILE A 309 -17.87 7.87 12.94
C ILE A 309 -19.13 7.49 13.74
N ASN A 310 -18.94 6.94 14.94
CA ASN A 310 -19.95 6.99 15.99
C ASN A 310 -20.12 8.45 16.44
N GLY A 311 -21.35 8.97 16.37
CA GLY A 311 -21.68 10.34 16.75
C GLY A 311 -21.62 10.58 18.27
N GLN A 312 -20.41 10.64 18.81
CA GLN A 312 -20.11 10.72 20.25
C GLN A 312 -19.27 11.94 20.64
N ASN A 313 -19.48 13.09 19.96
CA ASN A 313 -19.16 14.40 20.53
C ASN A 313 -20.41 14.92 21.28
N SER A 314 -20.65 14.41 22.50
CA SER A 314 -21.81 14.78 23.33
C SER A 314 -21.50 14.71 24.83
N THR A 315 -20.44 15.43 25.25
CA THR A 315 -20.15 15.85 26.63
C THR A 315 -19.49 17.21 26.59
#